data_AF-A0A7K4TBQ7-F1
#
_entry.id   AF-A0A7K4TBQ7-F1
#
_cell.length_a   1.000
_cell.length_b   1.000
_cell.length_c   1.000
_cell.angle_alpha   90.00
_cell.angle_beta   90.00
_cell.angle_gamma   90.00
#
_symmetry.space_group_name_H-M   'P 1'
#
loop_
_entity.id
_entity.type
_entity.pdbx_description
1 polymer ?
#
loop_
_entity_poly.entity_id
_entity_poly.type
_entity_poly.pdbx_seq_one_letter_code
_entity_poly.pdbx_strand_id
1 'polypeptide(L)'
;QLLRAHVDRAPQITPEFGMEMAHSLLGVLVAFLHSFQRKVERFLEAPGEATPPDGATGRAIALVNCCPPFRTFAERLAQFGHPESEEPRRQAHAALDKVTRLCNHILTQRLFEDLKPYFNKLMKRKWLTSSDAFDTIVMLITSFTQKLRLLRPEPYQVLVSEVHRRVLIEYVRPLMQVRLVCTSAKMRARVAARLGDEARQLRELFSRLDSASPWLDSVVPRLRELLVLEDTAALQMEVGVLVRDFPDVRRKHVAAVLDVRGLRAQAVRREILGVVQDLEQSEAEPGLPRQRAFFSELAVAREVRCLPFHL
;
A
#
# COMPACT_ATOMS: atom_id res chain seq x y z
N GLN A 1 6.97 -18.06 -27.18
CA GLN A 1 7.70 -19.28 -27.62
C GLN A 1 8.42 -19.03 -28.94
N LEU A 2 7.71 -18.57 -29.99
CA LEU A 2 8.30 -18.23 -31.30
C LEU A 2 9.56 -17.35 -31.22
N LEU A 3 9.48 -16.19 -30.55
CA LEU A 3 10.62 -15.25 -30.47
C LEU A 3 11.83 -15.79 -29.69
N ARG A 4 11.61 -16.68 -28.70
CA ARG A 4 12.72 -17.21 -27.87
C ARG A 4 13.68 -18.05 -28.71
N ALA A 5 13.16 -18.88 -29.61
CA ALA A 5 13.98 -19.71 -30.47
C ALA A 5 14.86 -18.89 -31.43
N HIS A 6 14.45 -17.68 -31.79
CA HIS A 6 15.28 -16.77 -32.61
C HIS A 6 16.36 -16.10 -31.75
N VAL A 7 15.99 -15.61 -30.56
CA VAL A 7 16.92 -15.02 -29.58
C VAL A 7 18.03 -15.99 -29.17
N ASP A 8 17.73 -17.27 -29.01
CA ASP A 8 18.71 -18.28 -28.58
C ASP A 8 19.73 -18.65 -29.66
N ARG A 9 19.36 -18.46 -30.94
CA ARG A 9 20.20 -18.83 -32.09
C ARG A 9 21.08 -17.68 -32.60
N ALA A 10 20.67 -16.43 -32.40
CA ALA A 10 21.41 -15.29 -32.96
C ALA A 10 22.84 -15.11 -32.42
N PRO A 11 23.13 -15.29 -31.12
CA PRO A 11 24.51 -15.27 -30.61
C PRO A 11 25.43 -16.31 -31.23
N GLN A 12 24.88 -17.38 -31.80
CA GLN A 12 25.65 -18.45 -32.45
C GLN A 12 26.17 -18.02 -33.82
N ILE A 13 25.64 -16.93 -34.39
CA ILE A 13 26.12 -16.35 -35.66
C ILE A 13 27.25 -15.36 -35.37
N THR A 14 26.95 -14.30 -34.62
CA THR A 14 27.93 -13.36 -34.04
C THR A 14 27.34 -12.70 -32.79
N PRO A 15 28.18 -12.34 -31.79
CA PRO A 15 27.73 -11.61 -30.61
C PRO A 15 27.05 -10.27 -30.94
N GLU A 16 27.60 -9.53 -31.90
CA GLU A 16 27.11 -8.21 -32.32
C GLU A 16 25.71 -8.34 -32.96
N PHE A 17 25.51 -9.34 -33.83
CA PHE A 17 24.20 -9.62 -34.40
C PHE A 17 23.17 -9.99 -33.33
N GLY A 18 23.57 -10.80 -32.35
CA GLY A 18 22.72 -11.13 -31.20
C GLY A 18 22.27 -9.88 -30.44
N MET A 19 23.18 -8.95 -30.21
CA MET A 19 22.94 -7.69 -29.50
C MET A 19 21.94 -6.79 -30.26
N GLU A 20 22.18 -6.52 -31.54
CA GLU A 20 21.32 -5.69 -32.39
C GLU A 20 19.92 -6.27 -32.56
N MET A 21 19.85 -7.59 -32.78
CA MET A 21 18.57 -8.29 -32.90
C MET A 21 17.80 -8.25 -31.58
N ALA A 22 18.46 -8.43 -30.44
CA ALA A 22 17.81 -8.37 -29.13
C ALA A 22 17.24 -6.98 -28.84
N HIS A 23 17.99 -5.92 -29.16
CA HIS A 23 17.54 -4.53 -29.04
C HIS A 23 16.31 -4.26 -29.93
N SER A 24 16.37 -4.64 -31.20
CA SER A 24 15.26 -4.50 -32.15
C SER A 24 14.00 -5.25 -31.68
N LEU A 25 14.15 -6.48 -31.19
CA LEU A 25 13.05 -7.27 -30.65
C LEU A 25 12.46 -6.65 -29.37
N LEU A 26 13.28 -6.02 -28.54
CA LEU A 26 12.82 -5.31 -27.36
C LEU A 26 11.94 -4.11 -27.76
N GLY A 27 12.32 -3.36 -28.79
CA GLY A 27 11.47 -2.29 -29.36
C GLY A 27 10.12 -2.80 -29.86
N VAL A 28 10.10 -3.92 -30.59
CA VAL A 28 8.85 -4.56 -31.06
C VAL A 28 7.99 -5.03 -29.88
N LEU A 29 8.62 -5.59 -28.83
CA LEU A 29 7.93 -6.01 -27.62
C LEU A 29 7.27 -4.81 -26.91
N VAL A 30 7.96 -3.68 -26.80
CA VAL A 30 7.40 -2.44 -26.21
C VAL A 30 6.15 -1.99 -26.97
N ALA A 31 6.20 -1.95 -28.31
CA ALA A 31 5.05 -1.57 -29.12
C ALA A 31 3.85 -2.51 -28.90
N PHE A 32 4.11 -3.83 -28.84
CA PHE A 32 3.10 -4.83 -28.51
C PHE A 32 2.51 -4.60 -27.11
N LEU A 33 3.35 -4.38 -26.10
CA LEU A 33 2.93 -4.20 -24.71
C LEU A 33 2.08 -2.94 -24.52
N HIS A 34 2.39 -1.85 -25.21
CA HIS A 34 1.52 -0.67 -25.23
C HIS A 34 0.18 -0.93 -25.93
N SER A 35 0.16 -1.73 -27.00
CA SER A 35 -1.11 -2.16 -27.61
C SER A 35 -1.91 -3.07 -26.67
N PHE A 36 -1.25 -3.99 -25.97
CA PHE A 36 -1.87 -4.88 -25.00
C PHE A 36 -2.48 -4.09 -23.84
N GLN A 37 -1.71 -3.19 -23.25
CA GLN A 37 -2.14 -2.28 -22.18
C GLN A 37 -3.41 -1.51 -22.58
N ARG A 38 -3.42 -0.85 -23.74
CA ARG A 38 -4.59 -0.11 -24.24
C ARG A 38 -5.82 -1.01 -24.45
N LYS A 39 -5.63 -2.24 -24.91
CA LYS A 39 -6.72 -3.21 -25.05
C LYS A 39 -7.27 -3.66 -23.70
N VAL A 40 -6.40 -3.88 -22.71
CA VAL A 40 -6.82 -4.18 -21.33
C VAL A 40 -7.61 -3.03 -20.74
N GLU A 41 -7.14 -1.79 -20.86
CA GLU A 41 -7.85 -0.58 -20.40
C GLU A 41 -9.28 -0.54 -20.95
N ARG A 42 -9.43 -0.60 -22.29
CA ARG A 42 -10.74 -0.61 -22.94
C ARG A 42 -11.62 -1.77 -22.51
N PHE A 43 -11.04 -2.95 -22.34
CA PHE A 43 -11.78 -4.14 -21.93
C PHE A 43 -12.29 -4.05 -20.49
N LEU A 44 -11.55 -3.38 -19.61
CA LEU A 44 -11.94 -3.16 -18.21
C LEU A 44 -12.88 -1.96 -18.03
N GLU A 45 -12.77 -0.92 -18.88
CA GLU A 45 -13.64 0.26 -18.87
C GLU A 45 -15.00 0.03 -19.52
N ALA A 46 -15.13 -0.95 -20.42
CA ALA A 46 -16.40 -1.25 -21.06
C ALA A 46 -17.43 -1.69 -19.99
N PRO A 47 -18.53 -0.94 -19.79
CA PRO A 47 -19.58 -1.34 -18.87
C PRO A 47 -20.15 -2.67 -19.36
N GLY A 48 -19.82 -3.74 -18.65
CA GLY A 48 -20.30 -5.06 -18.98
C GLY A 48 -21.78 -5.17 -18.67
N GLU A 49 -22.66 -4.71 -19.56
CA GLU A 49 -24.10 -4.98 -19.50
C GLU A 49 -24.42 -6.50 -19.54
N ALA A 50 -23.44 -7.36 -19.83
CA ALA A 50 -23.66 -8.79 -20.04
C ALA A 50 -22.66 -9.74 -19.36
N THR A 51 -21.72 -9.29 -18.49
CA THR A 51 -20.80 -10.25 -17.84
C THR A 51 -21.04 -10.47 -16.35
N PRO A 52 -21.17 -11.72 -15.89
CA PRO A 52 -21.23 -12.02 -14.46
C PRO A 52 -19.95 -11.54 -13.75
N PRO A 53 -20.05 -11.09 -12.48
CA PRO A 53 -18.92 -10.60 -11.70
C PRO A 53 -17.78 -11.63 -11.54
N ASP A 54 -18.10 -12.92 -11.55
CA ASP A 54 -17.09 -14.00 -11.47
C ASP A 54 -16.26 -14.11 -12.76
N GLY A 55 -16.85 -13.77 -13.92
CA GLY A 55 -16.14 -13.73 -15.20
C GLY A 55 -15.13 -12.58 -15.29
N ALA A 56 -15.41 -11.44 -14.65
CA ALA A 56 -14.46 -10.33 -14.58
C ALA A 56 -13.23 -10.68 -13.75
N THR A 57 -13.42 -11.36 -12.61
CA THR A 57 -12.33 -11.81 -11.72
C THR A 57 -11.41 -12.80 -12.44
N GLY A 58 -11.96 -13.84 -13.07
CA GLY A 58 -11.17 -14.84 -13.80
C GLY A 58 -10.36 -14.22 -14.95
N ARG A 59 -10.93 -13.26 -15.68
CA ARG A 59 -10.22 -12.55 -16.76
C ARG A 59 -9.11 -11.65 -16.23
N ALA A 60 -9.34 -10.90 -15.16
CA ALA A 60 -8.30 -10.08 -14.54
C ALA A 60 -7.12 -10.95 -14.08
N ILE A 61 -7.39 -12.11 -13.45
CA ILE A 61 -6.34 -13.07 -13.07
C ILE A 61 -5.56 -13.55 -14.31
N ALA A 62 -6.25 -13.92 -15.39
CA ALA A 62 -5.60 -14.39 -16.61
C ALA A 62 -4.68 -13.32 -17.23
N LEU A 63 -5.15 -12.08 -17.35
CA LEU A 63 -4.39 -10.96 -17.89
C LEU A 63 -3.14 -10.64 -17.04
N VAL A 64 -3.30 -10.64 -15.73
CA VAL A 64 -2.20 -10.39 -14.79
C VAL A 64 -1.15 -11.50 -14.87
N ASN A 65 -1.57 -12.76 -14.98
CA ASN A 65 -0.67 -13.91 -15.12
C ASN A 65 0.15 -13.90 -16.42
N CYS A 66 -0.26 -13.13 -17.44
CA CYS A 66 0.54 -12.91 -18.64
C CYS A 66 1.73 -11.96 -18.41
N CYS A 67 1.72 -11.13 -17.36
CA CYS A 67 2.75 -10.11 -17.16
C CYS A 67 4.14 -10.69 -16.82
N PRO A 68 4.30 -11.67 -15.90
CA PRO A 68 5.62 -12.19 -15.54
C PRO A 68 6.44 -12.75 -16.72
N PRO A 69 5.88 -13.59 -17.61
CA PRO A 69 6.61 -14.05 -18.79
C PRO A 69 7.13 -12.94 -19.70
N PHE A 70 6.36 -11.85 -19.85
CA PHE A 70 6.79 -10.70 -20.65
C PHE A 70 7.91 -9.92 -19.96
N ARG A 71 7.84 -9.72 -18.63
CA ARG A 71 8.94 -9.09 -17.87
C ARG A 71 10.23 -9.89 -18.01
N THR A 72 10.18 -11.20 -17.76
CA THR A 72 11.35 -12.07 -17.90
C THR A 72 11.93 -12.02 -19.31
N PHE A 73 11.07 -11.93 -20.33
CA PHE A 73 11.54 -11.83 -21.71
C PHE A 73 12.17 -10.48 -22.03
N ALA A 74 11.59 -9.37 -21.56
CA ALA A 74 12.18 -8.04 -21.72
C ALA A 74 13.55 -7.93 -21.04
N GLU A 75 13.67 -8.42 -19.80
CA GLU A 75 14.95 -8.48 -19.08
C GLU A 75 15.99 -9.32 -19.83
N ARG A 76 15.58 -10.49 -20.34
CA ARG A 76 16.47 -11.34 -21.13
C ARG A 76 16.99 -10.65 -22.39
N LEU A 77 16.16 -9.86 -23.08
CA LEU A 77 16.59 -9.10 -24.25
C LEU A 77 17.57 -7.98 -23.87
N ALA A 78 17.34 -7.31 -22.75
CA ALA A 78 18.23 -6.26 -22.27
C ALA A 78 19.60 -6.80 -21.82
N GLN A 79 19.67 -8.02 -21.29
CA GLN A 79 20.91 -8.69 -20.86
C GLN A 79 21.94 -8.91 -21.98
N PHE A 80 21.55 -8.78 -23.25
CA PHE A 80 22.50 -8.83 -24.37
C PHE A 80 23.43 -7.61 -24.44
N GLY A 81 23.18 -6.57 -23.64
CA GLY A 81 24.16 -5.51 -23.37
C GLY A 81 24.17 -4.34 -24.35
N HIS A 82 23.15 -4.20 -25.20
CA HIS A 82 23.05 -3.04 -26.09
C HIS A 82 22.87 -1.73 -25.27
N PRO A 83 23.66 -0.67 -25.53
CA PRO A 83 23.67 0.55 -24.71
C PRO A 83 22.31 1.27 -24.67
N GLU A 84 21.51 1.15 -25.73
CA GLU A 84 20.20 1.80 -25.84
C GLU A 84 19.03 0.94 -25.34
N SER A 85 19.28 -0.23 -24.75
CA SER A 85 18.19 -1.14 -24.29
C SER A 85 17.53 -0.72 -22.98
N GLU A 86 18.15 0.17 -22.19
CA GLU A 86 17.62 0.57 -20.89
C GLU A 86 16.28 1.33 -20.97
N GLU A 87 16.09 2.17 -21.99
CA GLU A 87 14.85 2.91 -22.16
C GLU A 87 13.69 2.01 -22.63
N PRO A 88 13.84 1.20 -23.70
CA PRO A 88 12.84 0.19 -24.08
C PRO A 88 12.51 -0.79 -22.95
N ARG A 89 13.51 -1.24 -22.18
CA ARG A 89 13.29 -2.08 -21.00
C ARG A 89 12.36 -1.39 -20.00
N ARG A 90 12.68 -0.15 -19.60
CA ARG A 90 11.84 0.63 -18.68
C ARG A 90 10.42 0.82 -19.20
N GLN A 91 10.24 1.10 -20.48
CA GLN A 91 8.92 1.24 -21.12
C GLN A 91 8.11 -0.07 -21.07
N ALA A 92 8.74 -1.21 -21.38
CA ALA A 92 8.10 -2.53 -21.28
C ALA A 92 7.61 -2.82 -19.85
N HIS A 93 8.46 -2.57 -18.85
CA HIS A 93 8.09 -2.73 -17.44
C HIS A 93 6.95 -1.79 -17.03
N ALA A 94 7.00 -0.52 -17.43
CA ALA A 94 5.97 0.45 -17.11
C ALA A 94 4.59 0.08 -17.69
N ALA A 95 4.55 -0.43 -18.93
CA ALA A 95 3.31 -0.90 -19.56
C ALA A 95 2.71 -2.10 -18.80
N LEU A 96 3.56 -3.07 -18.43
CA LEU A 96 3.16 -4.24 -17.65
C LEU A 96 2.70 -3.87 -16.24
N ASP A 97 3.40 -2.96 -15.57
CA ASP A 97 3.01 -2.42 -14.26
C ASP A 97 1.62 -1.77 -14.31
N LYS A 98 1.32 -1.04 -15.39
CA LYS A 98 0.00 -0.41 -15.55
C LYS A 98 -1.10 -1.47 -15.72
N VAL A 99 -0.87 -2.51 -16.51
CA VAL A 99 -1.79 -3.65 -16.62
C VAL A 99 -2.01 -4.32 -15.26
N THR A 100 -0.93 -4.62 -14.52
CA THR A 100 -1.02 -5.21 -13.18
C THR A 100 -1.85 -4.34 -12.24
N ARG A 101 -1.61 -3.02 -12.20
CA ARG A 101 -2.38 -2.08 -11.36
C ARG A 101 -3.86 -2.05 -11.71
N LEU A 102 -4.21 -1.99 -12.99
CA LEU A 102 -5.61 -1.95 -13.44
C LEU A 102 -6.36 -3.22 -13.04
N CYS A 103 -5.77 -4.39 -13.30
CA CYS A 103 -6.40 -5.64 -12.92
C CYS A 103 -6.47 -5.81 -11.40
N ASN A 104 -5.44 -5.43 -10.64
CA ASN A 104 -5.48 -5.44 -9.17
C ASN A 104 -6.57 -4.51 -8.62
N HIS A 105 -6.81 -3.37 -9.25
CA HIS A 105 -7.92 -2.48 -8.90
C HIS A 105 -9.26 -3.21 -9.03
N ILE A 106 -9.52 -3.85 -10.16
CA ILE A 106 -10.74 -4.63 -10.41
C ILE A 106 -10.89 -5.78 -9.40
N LEU A 107 -9.80 -6.53 -9.15
CA LEU A 107 -9.82 -7.65 -8.21
C LEU A 107 -10.15 -7.18 -6.78
N THR A 108 -9.64 -6.03 -6.37
CA THR A 108 -9.81 -5.52 -4.99
C THR A 108 -11.04 -4.65 -4.80
N GLN A 109 -11.65 -4.12 -5.86
CA GLN A 109 -12.75 -3.15 -5.76
C GLN A 109 -13.89 -3.67 -4.88
N ARG A 110 -14.44 -4.84 -5.22
CA ARG A 110 -15.56 -5.44 -4.48
C ARG A 110 -15.20 -5.78 -3.04
N LEU A 111 -13.96 -6.26 -2.80
CA LEU A 111 -13.48 -6.49 -1.43
C LEU A 111 -13.57 -5.21 -0.59
N PHE A 112 -13.07 -4.08 -1.10
CA PHE A 112 -13.06 -2.84 -0.33
C PHE A 112 -14.45 -2.21 -0.20
N GLU A 113 -15.36 -2.44 -1.15
CA GLU A 113 -16.78 -2.11 -1.00
C GLU A 113 -17.41 -2.90 0.16
N ASP A 114 -17.16 -4.21 0.23
CA ASP A 114 -17.66 -5.10 1.28
C ASP A 114 -17.03 -4.80 2.65
N LEU A 115 -15.76 -4.39 2.71
CA LEU A 115 -15.04 -4.04 3.93
C LEU A 115 -15.45 -2.67 4.51
N LYS A 116 -15.81 -1.70 3.65
CA LYS A 116 -16.15 -0.32 4.03
C LYS A 116 -17.11 -0.18 5.21
N PRO A 117 -18.26 -0.88 5.28
CA PRO A 117 -19.17 -0.76 6.42
C PRO A 117 -18.55 -1.20 7.76
N TYR A 118 -17.59 -2.13 7.75
CA TYR A 118 -16.95 -2.65 8.95
C TYR A 118 -15.83 -1.74 9.43
N PHE A 119 -14.99 -1.21 8.52
CA PHE A 119 -14.03 -0.15 8.88
C PHE A 119 -14.73 1.07 9.47
N ASN A 120 -15.92 1.42 8.96
CA ASN A 120 -16.73 2.50 9.51
C ASN A 120 -17.28 2.25 10.92
N LYS A 121 -17.23 1.02 11.43
CA LYS A 121 -17.62 0.68 12.81
C LYS A 121 -16.44 0.76 13.79
N LEU A 122 -15.20 0.73 13.30
CA LEU A 122 -14.01 0.83 14.15
C LEU A 122 -13.92 2.19 14.84
N MET A 123 -13.33 2.20 16.04
CA MET A 123 -13.07 3.40 16.83
C MET A 123 -14.31 4.25 17.13
N LYS A 124 -15.47 3.58 17.22
CA LYS A 124 -16.74 4.10 17.74
C LYS A 124 -17.08 3.45 19.08
N ARG A 125 -18.15 3.91 19.74
CA ARG A 125 -18.56 3.44 21.09
C ARG A 125 -18.55 1.91 21.28
N LYS A 126 -19.04 1.14 20.31
CA LYS A 126 -19.12 -0.35 20.39
C LYS A 126 -17.79 -1.07 20.14
N TRP A 127 -16.80 -0.44 19.53
CA TRP A 127 -15.53 -1.08 19.14
C TRP A 127 -14.73 -1.58 20.35
N LEU A 128 -14.78 -0.86 21.48
CA LEU A 128 -14.11 -1.26 22.73
C LEU A 128 -14.78 -2.43 23.47
N THR A 129 -15.94 -2.89 23.00
CA THR A 129 -16.75 -3.95 23.65
C THR A 129 -17.14 -5.09 22.73
N SER A 130 -16.87 -4.99 21.42
CA SER A 130 -17.24 -6.00 20.42
C SER A 130 -16.13 -6.12 19.37
N SER A 131 -15.77 -7.35 19.00
CA SER A 131 -14.83 -7.66 17.92
C SER A 131 -15.48 -7.96 16.59
N ASP A 132 -16.81 -8.11 16.53
CA ASP A 132 -17.55 -8.57 15.35
C ASP A 132 -17.18 -7.83 14.06
N ALA A 133 -17.01 -6.50 14.13
CA ALA A 133 -16.63 -5.70 12.97
C ALA A 133 -15.23 -6.03 12.47
N PHE A 134 -14.27 -6.19 13.39
CA PHE A 134 -12.90 -6.56 13.06
C PHE A 134 -12.80 -8.03 12.61
N ASP A 135 -13.49 -8.94 13.29
CA ASP A 135 -13.54 -10.37 12.93
C ASP A 135 -14.12 -10.55 11.53
N THR A 136 -15.15 -9.78 11.18
CA THR A 136 -15.72 -9.78 9.82
C THR A 136 -14.73 -9.25 8.78
N ILE A 137 -13.92 -8.24 9.10
CA ILE A 137 -12.85 -7.75 8.21
C ILE A 137 -11.84 -8.89 7.93
N VAL A 138 -11.36 -9.56 8.98
CA VAL A 138 -10.41 -10.68 8.85
C VAL A 138 -11.01 -11.81 8.02
N MET A 139 -12.28 -12.16 8.26
CA MET A 139 -13.01 -13.19 7.51
C MET A 139 -13.13 -12.83 6.02
N LEU A 140 -13.54 -11.60 5.68
CA LEU A 140 -13.70 -11.17 4.28
C LEU A 140 -12.36 -11.17 3.53
N ILE A 141 -11.28 -10.70 4.16
CA ILE A 141 -9.93 -10.75 3.56
C ILE A 141 -9.51 -12.20 3.33
N THR A 142 -9.74 -13.08 4.31
CA THR A 142 -9.39 -14.51 4.21
C THR A 142 -10.20 -15.22 3.11
N SER A 143 -11.49 -14.92 2.99
CA SER A 143 -12.34 -15.47 1.91
C SER A 143 -11.90 -14.95 0.53
N PHE A 144 -11.52 -13.68 0.46
CA PHE A 144 -11.02 -13.09 -0.78
C PHE A 144 -9.74 -13.77 -1.26
N THR A 145 -8.76 -14.01 -0.38
CA THR A 145 -7.48 -14.61 -0.80
C THR A 145 -7.61 -16.05 -1.27
N GLN A 146 -8.63 -16.80 -0.82
CA GLN A 146 -8.94 -18.12 -1.37
C GLN A 146 -9.25 -18.08 -2.88
N LYS A 147 -9.83 -16.98 -3.38
CA LYS A 147 -10.12 -16.77 -4.80
C LYS A 147 -8.88 -16.44 -5.63
N LEU A 148 -7.79 -16.05 -4.97
CA LEU A 148 -6.53 -15.64 -5.60
C LEU A 148 -5.58 -16.80 -5.90
N ARG A 149 -5.94 -18.04 -5.56
CA ARG A 149 -5.09 -19.24 -5.76
C ARG A 149 -4.64 -19.45 -7.21
N LEU A 150 -5.37 -18.91 -8.18
CA LEU A 150 -5.05 -19.00 -9.60
C LEU A 150 -4.00 -17.96 -10.05
N LEU A 151 -3.63 -16.99 -9.21
CA LEU A 151 -2.55 -16.05 -9.52
C LEU A 151 -1.20 -16.73 -9.44
N ARG A 152 -0.29 -16.33 -10.32
CA ARG A 152 1.13 -16.66 -10.23
C ARG A 152 1.77 -15.98 -9.00
N PRO A 153 2.89 -16.51 -8.48
CA PRO A 153 3.52 -15.99 -7.26
C PRO A 153 3.83 -14.49 -7.29
N GLU A 154 4.49 -13.98 -8.35
CA GLU A 154 4.84 -12.56 -8.45
C GLU A 154 3.59 -11.64 -8.42
N PRO A 155 2.56 -11.84 -9.28
CA PRO A 155 1.37 -11.02 -9.17
C PRO A 155 0.57 -11.16 -7.88
N TYR A 156 0.52 -12.37 -7.30
CA TYR A 156 -0.09 -12.60 -6.00
C TYR A 156 0.58 -11.74 -4.92
N GLN A 157 1.91 -11.73 -4.88
CA GLN A 157 2.71 -10.94 -3.94
C GLN A 157 2.43 -9.43 -4.05
N VAL A 158 2.38 -8.91 -5.28
CA VAL A 158 2.04 -7.50 -5.53
C VAL A 158 0.63 -7.18 -5.04
N LEU A 159 -0.34 -8.04 -5.36
CA LEU A 159 -1.74 -7.84 -4.97
C LEU A 159 -1.93 -7.89 -3.45
N VAL A 160 -1.35 -8.88 -2.76
CA VAL A 160 -1.46 -9.02 -1.31
C VAL A 160 -0.76 -7.87 -0.58
N SER A 161 0.39 -7.41 -1.08
CA SER A 161 1.08 -6.22 -0.53
C SER A 161 0.23 -4.96 -0.63
N GLU A 162 -0.47 -4.78 -1.76
CA GLU A 162 -1.40 -3.65 -1.94
C GLU A 162 -2.62 -3.77 -1.01
N VAL A 163 -3.18 -4.97 -0.84
CA VAL A 163 -4.28 -5.20 0.11
C VAL A 163 -3.83 -4.94 1.54
N HIS A 164 -2.64 -5.40 1.94
CA HIS A 164 -2.05 -5.14 3.25
C HIS A 164 -1.99 -3.64 3.55
N ARG A 165 -1.40 -2.90 2.63
CA ARG A 165 -1.27 -1.44 2.72
C ARG A 165 -2.62 -0.76 2.86
N ARG A 166 -3.56 -1.04 1.96
CA ARG A 166 -4.90 -0.42 1.98
C ARG A 166 -5.70 -0.78 3.23
N VAL A 167 -5.60 -2.01 3.73
CA VAL A 167 -6.25 -2.44 4.98
C VAL A 167 -5.72 -1.63 6.17
N LEU A 168 -4.40 -1.45 6.28
CA LEU A 168 -3.84 -0.65 7.36
C LEU A 168 -4.16 0.84 7.24
N ILE A 169 -4.22 1.39 6.02
CA ILE A 169 -4.70 2.76 5.80
C ILE A 169 -6.13 2.90 6.32
N GLU A 170 -7.05 2.01 5.93
CA GLU A 170 -8.44 2.07 6.42
C GLU A 170 -8.57 1.83 7.92
N TYR A 171 -7.71 0.98 8.49
CA TYR A 171 -7.67 0.73 9.93
C TYR A 171 -7.20 1.95 10.73
N VAL A 172 -6.17 2.66 10.25
CA VAL A 172 -5.59 3.84 10.91
C VAL A 172 -6.41 5.12 10.65
N ARG A 173 -7.13 5.19 9.53
CA ARG A 173 -7.92 6.37 9.11
C ARG A 173 -8.81 6.95 10.23
N PRO A 174 -9.56 6.15 11.02
CA PRO A 174 -10.31 6.65 12.18
C PRO A 174 -9.48 7.39 13.25
N LEU A 175 -8.22 7.02 13.49
CA LEU A 175 -7.31 7.74 14.39
C LEU A 175 -6.96 9.11 13.82
N MET A 176 -6.62 9.16 12.53
CA MET A 176 -6.29 10.41 11.82
C MET A 176 -7.51 11.36 11.73
N GLN A 177 -8.72 10.79 11.75
CA GLN A 177 -9.98 11.53 11.80
C GLN A 177 -10.42 11.87 13.23
N VAL A 178 -9.65 11.49 14.25
CA VAL A 178 -9.95 11.73 15.68
C VAL A 178 -11.37 11.26 16.05
N ARG A 179 -11.77 10.06 15.58
CA ARG A 179 -13.13 9.53 15.83
C ARG A 179 -13.41 9.18 17.31
N LEU A 180 -12.37 9.10 18.12
CA LEU A 180 -12.46 8.97 19.57
C LEU A 180 -11.43 9.88 20.23
N VAL A 181 -11.74 10.31 21.45
CA VAL A 181 -10.81 11.04 22.33
C VAL A 181 -10.80 10.33 23.67
N CYS A 182 -9.62 10.00 24.16
CA CYS A 182 -9.44 9.37 25.45
C CYS A 182 -9.56 10.41 26.56
N THR A 183 -10.52 10.22 27.47
CA THR A 183 -10.79 11.15 28.57
C THR A 183 -10.09 10.78 29.88
N SER A 184 -9.45 9.61 29.95
CA SER A 184 -8.76 9.11 31.14
C SER A 184 -7.62 8.17 30.78
N ALA A 185 -6.66 7.98 31.71
CA ALA A 185 -5.59 6.99 31.57
C ALA A 185 -6.14 5.56 31.38
N LYS A 186 -7.21 5.21 32.11
CA LYS A 186 -7.89 3.91 31.95
C LYS A 186 -8.46 3.73 30.54
N MET A 187 -9.06 4.77 29.95
CA MET A 187 -9.54 4.71 28.56
C MET A 187 -8.39 4.60 27.57
N ARG A 188 -7.30 5.36 27.77
CA ARG A 188 -6.09 5.26 26.94
C ARG A 188 -5.53 3.84 26.94
N ALA A 189 -5.38 3.21 28.11
CA ALA A 189 -4.90 1.84 28.24
C ALA A 189 -5.81 0.83 27.51
N ARG A 190 -7.14 0.96 27.62
CA ARG A 190 -8.09 0.10 26.90
C ARG A 190 -8.02 0.25 25.39
N VAL A 191 -7.93 1.48 24.88
CA VAL A 191 -7.78 1.77 23.45
C VAL A 191 -6.45 1.19 22.95
N ALA A 192 -5.36 1.42 23.66
CA ALA A 192 -4.04 0.93 23.29
C ALA A 192 -3.92 -0.60 23.32
N ALA A 193 -4.51 -1.27 24.32
CA ALA A 193 -4.59 -2.72 24.36
C ALA A 193 -5.33 -3.25 23.13
N ARG A 194 -6.50 -2.67 22.82
CA ARG A 194 -7.31 -3.10 21.67
C ARG A 194 -6.60 -2.87 20.32
N LEU A 195 -5.94 -1.72 20.13
CA LEU A 195 -5.10 -1.47 18.96
C LEU A 195 -3.99 -2.50 18.83
N GLY A 196 -3.33 -2.84 19.94
CA GLY A 196 -2.25 -3.84 19.95
C GLY A 196 -2.74 -5.23 19.55
N ASP A 197 -3.88 -5.67 20.08
CA ASP A 197 -4.46 -6.98 19.77
C ASP A 197 -4.88 -7.09 18.30
N GLU A 198 -5.57 -6.07 17.78
CA GLU A 198 -6.00 -6.03 16.37
C GLU A 198 -4.79 -5.87 15.43
N ALA A 199 -3.78 -5.09 15.79
CA ALA A 199 -2.53 -4.98 15.02
C ALA A 199 -1.81 -6.32 14.92
N ARG A 200 -1.72 -7.07 16.03
CA ARG A 200 -1.11 -8.40 16.06
C ARG A 200 -1.87 -9.37 15.14
N GLN A 201 -3.20 -9.36 15.18
CA GLN A 201 -4.03 -10.19 14.30
C GLN A 201 -3.87 -9.82 12.81
N LEU A 202 -3.80 -8.54 12.47
CA LEU A 202 -3.54 -8.10 11.09
C LEU A 202 -2.15 -8.55 10.62
N ARG A 203 -1.12 -8.40 11.46
CA ARG A 203 0.23 -8.89 11.18
C ARG A 203 0.25 -10.41 10.95
N GLU A 204 -0.38 -11.19 11.82
CA GLU A 204 -0.50 -12.65 11.67
C GLU A 204 -1.23 -13.02 10.38
N LEU A 205 -2.32 -12.32 10.04
CA LEU A 205 -3.05 -12.50 8.79
C LEU A 205 -2.16 -12.25 7.57
N PHE A 206 -1.52 -11.09 7.47
CA PHE A 206 -0.71 -10.74 6.29
C PHE A 206 0.61 -11.51 6.21
N SER A 207 1.15 -11.95 7.35
CA SER A 207 2.26 -12.89 7.38
C SER A 207 1.86 -14.26 6.81
N ARG A 208 0.67 -14.79 7.14
CA ARG A 208 0.16 -16.05 6.56
C ARG A 208 -0.19 -15.94 5.08
N LEU A 209 -0.46 -14.73 4.60
CA LEU A 209 -0.70 -14.46 3.18
C LEU A 209 0.61 -14.17 2.42
N ASP A 210 1.76 -14.30 3.08
CA ASP A 210 3.10 -14.02 2.56
C ASP A 210 3.24 -12.58 2.02
N SER A 211 2.67 -11.57 2.67
CA SER A 211 2.81 -10.19 2.20
C SER A 211 4.27 -9.73 2.17
N ALA A 212 4.73 -9.19 1.03
CA ALA A 212 6.05 -8.56 0.89
C ALA A 212 6.16 -7.16 1.53
N SER A 213 5.23 -6.77 2.40
CA SER A 213 5.21 -5.45 3.07
C SER A 213 5.23 -5.52 4.62
N PRO A 214 6.13 -6.31 5.26
CA PRO A 214 6.18 -6.42 6.73
C PRO A 214 6.57 -5.12 7.44
N TRP A 215 7.17 -4.17 6.72
CA TRP A 215 7.49 -2.84 7.26
C TRP A 215 6.24 -2.10 7.78
N LEU A 216 5.08 -2.37 7.19
CA LEU A 216 3.80 -1.81 7.59
C LEU A 216 3.31 -2.30 8.96
N ASP A 217 3.74 -3.49 9.39
CA ASP A 217 3.27 -4.12 10.64
C ASP A 217 3.60 -3.28 11.88
N SER A 218 4.61 -2.41 11.76
CA SER A 218 5.04 -1.51 12.83
C SER A 218 4.11 -0.31 13.03
N VAL A 219 3.28 0.07 12.04
CA VAL A 219 2.57 1.36 12.07
C VAL A 219 1.60 1.48 13.25
N VAL A 220 0.75 0.48 13.48
CA VAL A 220 -0.22 0.51 14.57
C VAL A 220 0.46 0.40 15.94
N PRO A 221 1.47 -0.48 16.15
CA PRO A 221 2.30 -0.45 17.35
C PRO A 221 2.92 0.91 17.66
N ARG A 222 3.51 1.61 16.68
CA ARG A 222 4.06 2.98 16.89
C ARG A 222 2.99 3.96 17.36
N LEU A 223 1.83 3.97 16.69
CA LEU A 223 0.71 4.84 17.07
C LEU A 223 0.14 4.49 18.46
N ARG A 224 0.15 3.20 18.83
CA ARG A 224 -0.27 2.72 20.14
C ARG A 224 0.65 3.24 21.24
N GLU A 225 1.97 3.23 21.05
CA GLU A 225 2.92 3.74 22.05
C GLU A 225 2.67 5.22 22.38
N LEU A 226 2.37 6.04 21.36
CA LEU A 226 2.01 7.45 21.55
C LEU A 226 0.76 7.65 22.42
N LEU A 227 -0.11 6.64 22.59
CA LEU A 227 -1.26 6.71 23.50
C LEU A 227 -0.90 6.34 24.96
N VAL A 228 0.08 5.45 25.15
CA VAL A 228 0.39 4.84 26.46
C VAL A 228 1.54 5.54 27.17
N LEU A 229 2.60 5.92 26.47
CA LEU A 229 3.79 6.55 27.06
C LEU A 229 3.41 7.78 27.86
N GLU A 230 3.84 7.89 29.12
CA GLU A 230 3.42 8.99 30.00
C GLU A 230 4.36 10.18 29.94
N ASP A 231 5.65 9.91 29.83
CA ASP A 231 6.72 10.90 29.83
C ASP A 231 6.87 11.62 28.48
N THR A 232 7.19 12.92 28.53
CA THR A 232 7.33 13.77 27.33
C THR A 232 8.55 13.38 26.51
N ALA A 233 9.69 13.09 27.14
CA ALA A 233 10.89 12.67 26.43
C ALA A 233 10.66 11.30 25.76
N ALA A 234 9.98 10.37 26.44
CA ALA A 234 9.60 9.10 25.83
C ALA A 234 8.70 9.28 24.60
N LEU A 235 7.72 10.19 24.66
CA LEU A 235 6.88 10.53 23.51
C LEU A 235 7.69 11.15 22.36
N GLN A 236 8.62 12.04 22.66
CA GLN A 236 9.52 12.64 21.66
C GLN A 236 10.38 11.58 20.97
N MET A 237 10.94 10.65 21.74
CA MET A 237 11.72 9.54 21.20
C MET A 237 10.88 8.64 20.29
N GLU A 238 9.66 8.28 20.69
CA GLU A 238 8.77 7.46 19.87
C GLU A 238 8.33 8.19 18.59
N VAL A 239 8.11 9.51 18.65
CA VAL A 239 7.87 10.33 17.46
C VAL A 239 9.08 10.31 16.52
N GLY A 240 10.30 10.41 17.04
CA GLY A 240 11.51 10.30 16.23
C GLY A 240 11.63 8.95 15.54
N VAL A 241 11.32 7.86 16.24
CA VAL A 241 11.29 6.51 15.66
C VAL A 241 10.19 6.39 14.60
N LEU A 242 9.01 6.95 14.84
CA LEU A 242 7.90 6.96 13.87
C LEU A 242 8.29 7.69 12.58
N VAL A 243 8.96 8.84 12.67
CA VAL A 243 9.45 9.59 11.50
C VAL A 243 10.47 8.78 10.72
N ARG A 244 11.42 8.14 11.40
CA ARG A 244 12.42 7.29 10.75
C ARG A 244 11.79 6.08 10.04
N ASP A 245 10.86 5.39 10.72
CA ASP A 245 10.21 4.20 10.17
C ASP A 245 9.22 4.57 9.04
N PHE A 246 8.62 5.78 9.11
CA PHE A 246 7.66 6.31 8.13
C PHE A 246 7.95 7.79 7.80
N PRO A 247 8.88 8.09 6.89
CA PRO A 247 9.31 9.47 6.67
C PRO A 247 8.31 10.34 5.90
N ASP A 248 7.17 9.77 5.48
CA ASP A 248 6.03 10.53 4.95
C ASP A 248 5.02 10.94 6.05
N VAL A 249 5.30 10.60 7.31
CA VAL A 249 4.59 11.17 8.46
C VAL A 249 4.87 12.67 8.55
N ARG A 250 3.89 13.42 9.04
CA ARG A 250 3.92 14.88 9.08
C ARG A 250 3.34 15.33 10.40
N ARG A 251 3.62 16.56 10.80
CA ARG A 251 3.12 17.15 12.05
C ARG A 251 1.61 16.93 12.28
N LYS A 252 0.79 17.06 11.21
CA LYS A 252 -0.67 16.82 11.28
C LYS A 252 -1.06 15.41 11.72
N HIS A 253 -0.29 14.39 11.33
CA HIS A 253 -0.58 12.99 11.68
C HIS A 253 -0.31 12.75 13.17
N VAL A 254 0.82 13.24 13.68
CA VAL A 254 1.16 13.15 15.11
C VAL A 254 0.17 13.96 15.95
N ALA A 255 -0.19 15.16 15.51
CA ALA A 255 -1.19 16.00 16.16
C ALA A 255 -2.54 15.28 16.36
N ALA A 256 -3.04 14.57 15.34
CA ALA A 256 -4.27 13.81 15.43
C ALA A 256 -4.21 12.69 16.48
N VAL A 257 -3.09 12.00 16.60
CA VAL A 257 -2.89 10.95 17.61
C VAL A 257 -2.84 11.55 19.01
N LEU A 258 -2.20 12.72 19.18
CA LEU A 258 -2.21 13.47 20.43
C LEU A 258 -3.61 13.97 20.81
N ASP A 259 -4.45 14.27 19.82
CA ASP A 259 -5.87 14.62 20.04
C ASP A 259 -6.67 13.40 20.48
N VAL A 260 -6.47 12.25 19.83
CA VAL A 260 -7.04 10.95 20.26
C VAL A 260 -6.60 10.61 21.68
N ARG A 261 -5.34 10.88 22.03
CA ARG A 261 -4.80 10.72 23.38
C ARG A 261 -5.49 11.63 24.41
N GLY A 262 -6.02 12.77 23.98
CA GLY A 262 -6.59 13.79 24.87
C GLY A 262 -5.53 14.70 25.51
N LEU A 263 -4.36 14.88 24.88
CA LEU A 263 -3.31 15.76 25.40
C LEU A 263 -3.70 17.24 25.24
N ARG A 264 -4.05 17.90 26.35
CA ARG A 264 -4.49 19.30 26.36
C ARG A 264 -3.37 20.31 26.64
N ALA A 265 -2.30 19.89 27.30
CA ALA A 265 -1.18 20.75 27.68
C ALA A 265 -0.44 21.27 26.44
N GLN A 266 -0.61 22.56 26.12
CA GLN A 266 -0.11 23.14 24.87
C GLN A 266 1.42 23.21 24.80
N ALA A 267 2.11 23.43 25.92
CA ALA A 267 3.58 23.44 25.97
C ALA A 267 4.14 22.07 25.57
N VAL A 268 3.75 21.01 26.28
CA VAL A 268 4.11 19.61 25.99
C VAL A 268 3.74 19.22 24.56
N ARG A 269 2.55 19.62 24.07
CA ARG A 269 2.15 19.37 22.69
C ARG A 269 3.11 20.00 21.68
N ARG A 270 3.53 21.25 21.90
CA ARG A 270 4.47 21.94 21.00
C ARG A 270 5.85 21.27 21.01
N GLU A 271 6.33 20.86 22.18
CA GLU A 271 7.61 20.15 22.34
C GLU A 271 7.62 18.82 21.58
N ILE A 272 6.55 18.03 21.67
CA ILE A 272 6.44 16.76 20.94
C ILE A 272 6.36 16.99 19.43
N LEU A 273 5.56 17.96 18.99
CA LEU A 273 5.41 18.27 17.56
C LEU A 273 6.66 18.93 16.95
N GLY A 274 7.50 19.56 17.78
CA GLY A 274 8.79 20.14 17.37
C GLY A 274 9.74 19.11 16.79
N VAL A 275 9.77 17.89 17.36
CA VAL A 275 10.63 16.79 16.87
C VAL A 275 10.37 16.48 15.40
N VAL A 276 9.10 16.48 14.97
CA VAL A 276 8.76 16.22 13.56
C VAL A 276 9.31 17.34 12.67
N GLN A 277 9.20 18.59 13.11
CA GLN A 277 9.68 19.75 12.35
C GLN A 277 11.21 19.76 12.23
N ASP A 278 11.92 19.42 13.30
CA ASP A 278 13.39 19.36 13.32
C ASP A 278 13.91 18.26 12.38
N LEU A 279 13.26 17.09 12.38
CA LEU A 279 13.60 15.98 11.49
C LEU A 279 13.22 16.26 10.03
N GLU A 280 12.08 16.92 9.77
CA GLU A 280 11.67 17.37 8.43
C GLU A 280 12.69 18.34 7.82
N GLN A 281 13.38 19.16 8.63
CA GLN A 281 14.38 20.13 8.17
C GLN A 281 15.79 19.54 8.03
N SER A 282 16.09 18.47 8.77
CA SER A 282 17.40 17.81 8.75
C SER A 282 17.56 16.85 7.55
N GLU A 283 16.46 16.26 7.06
CA GLU A 283 16.48 15.37 5.89
C GLU A 283 16.43 16.14 4.56
N ALA A 284 17.59 16.63 4.11
CA ALA A 284 17.78 17.10 2.74
C ALA A 284 17.97 15.91 1.75
N GLU A 285 16.86 15.42 1.17
CA GLU A 285 16.73 14.50 0.00
C GLU A 285 17.24 13.03 0.15
N PRO A 286 16.77 12.03 -0.67
CA PRO A 286 15.86 12.06 -1.81
C PRO A 286 14.47 11.47 -1.50
N GLY A 287 13.47 11.87 -2.30
CA GLY A 287 12.07 11.43 -2.13
C GLY A 287 11.93 9.91 -2.04
N LEU A 288 11.27 9.42 -0.98
CA LEU A 288 10.97 8.01 -0.86
C LEU A 288 10.29 7.48 -2.13
N PRO A 289 10.61 6.26 -2.56
CA PRO A 289 9.82 5.59 -3.58
C PRO A 289 8.36 5.67 -3.17
N ARG A 290 7.46 6.13 -4.07
CA ARG A 290 6.00 6.15 -3.83
C ARG A 290 5.47 4.83 -3.26
N GLN A 291 6.17 3.72 -3.49
CA GLN A 291 5.89 2.39 -2.95
C GLN A 291 6.02 2.26 -1.42
N ARG A 292 6.67 3.20 -0.73
CA ARG A 292 6.77 3.26 0.75
C ARG A 292 5.98 4.40 1.38
N ALA A 293 5.13 5.08 0.61
CA ALA A 293 4.17 6.02 1.17
C ALA A 293 3.16 5.28 2.06
N PHE A 294 2.79 5.84 3.21
CA PHE A 294 1.68 5.38 4.04
C PHE A 294 0.87 6.56 4.57
N PHE A 295 1.50 7.48 5.30
CA PHE A 295 0.82 8.62 5.90
C PHE A 295 0.36 9.68 4.89
N SER A 296 1.04 9.80 3.76
CA SER A 296 0.64 10.72 2.68
C SER A 296 -0.73 10.38 2.07
N GLU A 297 -1.23 9.15 2.22
CA GLU A 297 -2.58 8.74 1.80
C GLU A 297 -3.65 8.90 2.89
N LEU A 298 -3.24 9.21 4.12
CA LEU A 298 -4.13 9.44 5.24
C LEU A 298 -4.57 10.91 5.30
N ALA A 299 -5.84 11.16 4.99
CA ALA A 299 -6.45 12.46 5.27
C ALA A 299 -6.66 12.62 6.79
N VAL A 300 -6.11 13.70 7.35
CA VAL A 300 -6.31 14.11 8.75
C VAL A 300 -7.55 14.99 8.87
N ALA A 301 -8.30 14.89 9.97
CA ALA A 301 -9.37 15.83 10.26
C ALA A 301 -8.84 17.28 10.20
N ARG A 302 -9.57 18.18 9.53
CA ARG A 302 -9.23 19.61 9.55
C ARG A 302 -9.33 20.10 10.99
N GLU A 303 -8.30 20.81 11.47
CA GLU A 303 -8.40 21.59 12.68
C GLU A 303 -9.60 22.54 12.54
N VAL A 304 -10.64 22.32 13.36
CA VAL A 304 -11.67 23.35 13.55
C VAL A 304 -10.96 24.48 14.26
N ARG A 305 -10.53 25.49 13.50
CA ARG A 305 -10.14 26.78 14.07
C ARG A 305 -11.39 27.32 14.74
N CYS A 306 -11.51 27.14 16.05
CA CYS A 306 -12.43 27.92 16.84
C CYS A 306 -12.01 29.38 16.66
N LEU A 307 -12.76 30.14 15.87
CA LEU A 307 -12.62 31.59 15.86
C LEU A 307 -12.88 32.07 17.29
N PRO A 308 -12.02 32.92 17.88
CA PRO A 308 -12.34 33.54 19.15
C PRO A 308 -13.61 34.37 18.94
N PHE A 309 -14.68 33.98 19.63
CA PHE A 309 -15.82 34.87 19.83
C PHE A 309 -15.31 36.00 20.72
N HIS A 310 -14.98 37.14 20.11
CA HIS A 310 -14.91 38.40 20.83
C HIS A 310 -16.35 38.89 21.02
N LEU A 311 -16.84 38.76 22.25
CA LEU A 311 -17.94 39.55 22.78
C LEU A 311 -17.40 40.93 23.20
#